data_AF-A0A533XSH1-F1
#
_entry.id   AF-A0A533XSH1-F1
#
_cell.length_a   1.000
_cell.length_b   1.000
_cell.length_c   1.000
_cell.angle_alpha   90.00
_cell.angle_beta   90.00
_cell.angle_gamma   90.00
#
_symmetry.space_group_name_H-M   'P 1'
#
loop_
_entity.id
_entity.type
_entity.pdbx_description
1 polymer ?
#
loop_
_entity_poly.entity_id
_entity_poly.type
_entity_poly.pdbx_seq_one_letter_code
_entity_poly.pdbx_strand_id
1 'polypeptide(L)' 'MEIGFIGLGKMGMNMVTRLQRDNHRVVVYDRSADLIKKAEGAGCV' A
#
# COMPACT_ATOMS: atom_id res chain seq x y z
N MET A 1 9.02 9.23 5.47
CA MET A 1 7.86 9.41 6.39
C MET A 1 7.15 8.08 6.57
N GLU A 2 6.38 7.90 7.64
CA GLU A 2 5.58 6.69 7.90
C GLU A 2 4.09 7.01 7.73
N ILE A 3 3.40 6.23 6.90
CA ILE A 3 2.02 6.50 6.47
C ILE A 3 1.19 5.22 6.61
N GLY A 4 0.09 5.30 7.36
CA GLY A 4 -0.92 4.23 7.39
C GLY A 4 -1.95 4.42 6.28
N PHE A 5 -2.31 3.34 5.58
CA PHE A 5 -3.30 3.37 4.49
C PHE A 5 -4.30 2.20 4.62
N ILE A 6 -5.59 2.52 4.72
CA ILE A 6 -6.66 1.52 4.85
C ILE A 6 -7.49 1.52 3.56
N GLY A 7 -7.58 0.36 2.92
CA GLY A 7 -8.30 0.17 1.65
C GLY A 7 -7.39 0.22 0.44
N LEU A 8 -7.21 -0.93 -0.21
CA LEU A 8 -6.28 -1.18 -1.31
C LEU A 8 -6.99 -1.47 -2.64
N GLY A 9 -8.22 -0.97 -2.80
CA GLY A 9 -8.91 -0.96 -4.09
C GLY A 9 -8.10 -0.24 -5.17
N LYS A 10 -8.64 -0.12 -6.39
CA LYS A 10 -7.91 0.44 -7.55
C LYS A 10 -7.20 1.77 -7.27
N MET A 11 -7.85 2.68 -6.56
CA MET A 11 -7.27 3.97 -6.19
C MET A 11 -6.21 3.84 -5.08
N GLY A 12 -6.51 3.10 -4.01
CA GLY A 12 -5.58 2.89 -2.90
C GLY A 12 -4.27 2.24 -3.35
N MET A 13 -4.35 1.23 -4.21
CA MET A 13 -3.16 0.57 -4.76
C MET A 13 -2.26 1.55 -5.55
N ASN A 14 -2.85 2.41 -6.37
CA ASN A 14 -2.09 3.41 -7.12
C ASN A 14 -1.44 4.44 -6.19
N MET A 15 -2.10 4.79 -5.08
CA MET A 15 -1.58 5.74 -4.09
C MET A 15 -0.39 5.14 -3.33
N VAL A 16 -0.56 3.97 -2.70
CA VAL A 16 0.51 3.37 -1.90
C VAL A 16 1.73 3.02 -2.77
N THR A 17 1.54 2.62 -4.03
CA THR A 17 2.64 2.39 -4.97
C THR A 17 3.44 3.67 -5.25
N ARG A 18 2.77 4.83 -5.38
CA ARG A 18 3.45 6.12 -5.57
C ARG A 18 4.19 6.56 -4.31
N LEU A 19 3.51 6.49 -3.17
CA LEU A 19 4.11 6.84 -1.87
C LEU A 19 5.35 5.99 -1.57
N GLN A 20 5.28 4.69 -1.88
CA GLN A 20 6.44 3.81 -1.74
C GLN A 20 7.59 4.26 -2.64
N ARG A 21 7.31 4.55 -3.93
CA ARG A 21 8.33 5.06 -4.88
C ARG A 21 8.99 6.37 -4.42
N ASP A 22 8.24 7.20 -3.69
CA ASP A 22 8.75 8.42 -3.05
C ASP A 22 9.49 8.14 -1.72
N ASN A 23 9.90 6.88 -1.50
CA ASN A 23 10.61 6.38 -0.32
C ASN A 23 9.88 6.62 1.01
N HIS A 24 8.54 6.60 0.99
CA HIS A 24 7.76 6.58 2.22
C HIS A 24 7.55 5.14 2.69
N ARG A 25 7.64 4.92 4.01
CA ARG A 25 7.23 3.66 4.62
C ARG A 25 5.72 3.66 4.70
N VAL A 26 5.07 2.83 3.89
CA VAL A 26 3.61 2.74 3.83
C VAL A 26 3.17 1.46 4.52
N VAL A 27 2.44 1.59 5.62
CA VAL A 27 1.81 0.48 6.33
C VAL A 27 0.37 0.35 5.84
N VAL A 28 -0.02 -0.81 5.34
CA VAL A 28 -1.30 -1.00 4.66
C VAL A 28 -2.22 -1.99 5.38
N TYR A 29 -3.52 -1.79 5.21
CA TYR A 29 -4.53 -2.75 5.65
C TYR A 29 -5.67 -2.82 4.64
N ASP A 30 -6.14 -4.03 4.36
CA ASP A 30 -7.36 -4.29 3.61
C ASP A 30 -8.03 -5.58 4.13
N ARG A 31 -9.31 -5.77 3.83
CA ARG A 31 -10.03 -7.01 4.14
C ARG A 31 -9.64 -8.15 3.19
N SER A 32 -9.22 -7.81 1.96
CA SER A 32 -8.77 -8.77 0.96
C SER A 32 -7.26 -9.03 1.12
N ALA A 33 -6.91 -10.25 1.49
CA ALA A 33 -5.52 -10.68 1.59
C ALA A 33 -4.77 -10.60 0.25
N ASP A 34 -5.47 -10.75 -0.88
CA ASP A 34 -4.86 -10.65 -2.22
C ASP A 34 -4.37 -9.23 -2.52
N LEU A 35 -5.11 -8.21 -2.06
CA LEU A 35 -4.72 -6.82 -2.21
C LEU A 35 -3.53 -6.47 -1.32
N ILE A 36 -3.47 -7.03 -0.10
CA ILE A 36 -2.31 -6.89 0.79
C ILE A 36 -1.06 -7.47 0.12
N LYS A 37 -1.11 -8.73 -0.37
CA LYS A 37 0.01 -9.36 -1.09
C LYS A 37 0.49 -8.54 -2.30
N LYS A 38 -0.45 -7.92 -3.02
CA LYS A 38 -0.12 -7.05 -4.13
C LYS A 38 0.63 -5.79 -3.68
N ALA A 39 0.23 -5.21 -2.54
CA ALA A 39 0.91 -4.05 -1.97
C ALA A 39 2.28 -4.39 -1.38
N GLU A 40 2.44 -5.58 -0.78
CA GLU A 40 3.75 -6.11 -0.37
C GLU A 40 4.71 -6.22 -1.57
N GLY A 41 4.22 -6.69 -2.72
CA GLY A 41 4.98 -6.71 -3.98
C GLY A 41 5.40 -5.32 -4.49
N ALA A 42 4.72 -4.26 -4.05
CA ALA A 42 5.11 -2.87 -4.31
C ALA A 42 6.04 -2.29 -3.22
N GLY A 43 6.40 -3.07 -2.20
CA GLY A 43 7.27 -2.67 -1.09
C GLY A 43 6.56 -1.96 0.06
N CYS A 44 5.22 -2.06 0.13
CA CYS A 44 4.45 -1.67 1.31
C CYS A 44 4.52 -2.76 2.40
N VAL A 45 4.22 -2.40 3.64
CA VAL A 45 4.27 -3.29 4.82
C VAL A 45 2.90 -3.49 5.43
#